data_AF-D7AYF8-F1
#
_entry.id   AF-D7AYF8-F1
#
_cell.length_a   1.000
_cell.length_b   1.000
_cell.length_c   1.000
_cell.angle_alpha   90.00
_cell.angle_beta   90.00
_cell.angle_gamma   90.00
#
_symmetry.space_group_name_H-M   'P 1'
#
loop_
_entity.id
_entity.type
_entity.pdbx_description
1 polymer ?
#
loop_
_entity_poly.entity_id
_entity_poly.type
_entity_poly.pdbx_seq_one_letter_code
_entity_poly.pdbx_strand_id
1 'polypeptide(L)'
;MSYPSNPPEGPYGQGQQPGQDSGGYPSQHGYPTGGQPGYQQGGYPPPPGQPGYEQTGGYPNQPGGYPGQPGYEQTGGYQSHYQQGGYGQPPHGAYGPSSATTGQPSPDERQMAMFAHVGGGVIGWLVPLIIFFVKKDESPFVRNQAAQALNFQLLILIGYLISSVLMIVIIGFLTWFICWIAAVALGIIGGVAANRGEWYRYPFNVSWIK
;
A
#
# COMPACT_ATOMS: atom_id res chain seq x y z
N MET A 1 -0.34 -51.28 -29.77
CA MET A 1 -1.09 -50.01 -29.85
C MET A 1 -2.25 -50.10 -28.87
N SER A 2 -2.45 -49.05 -28.06
CA SER A 2 -3.60 -48.62 -27.23
C SER A 2 -4.82 -49.55 -27.14
N TYR A 3 -5.41 -49.92 -25.99
CA TYR A 3 -5.99 -49.11 -24.90
C TYR A 3 -6.25 -49.95 -23.62
N PRO A 4 -6.62 -49.32 -22.48
CA PRO A 4 -6.70 -49.90 -21.14
C PRO A 4 -8.14 -50.16 -20.60
N SER A 5 -8.17 -50.85 -19.45
CA SER A 5 -9.06 -50.70 -18.26
C SER A 5 -10.58 -50.72 -18.38
N ASN A 6 -11.19 -51.74 -17.75
CA ASN A 6 -12.44 -51.59 -16.98
C ASN A 6 -12.55 -52.71 -15.91
N PRO A 7 -12.86 -52.43 -14.63
CA PRO A 7 -13.34 -53.46 -13.70
C PRO A 7 -14.89 -53.48 -13.61
N PRO A 8 -15.49 -54.64 -13.28
CA PRO A 8 -16.95 -54.85 -13.31
C PRO A 8 -17.69 -54.47 -12.03
N GLU A 9 -18.98 -54.17 -12.20
CA GLU A 9 -20.00 -53.86 -11.19
C GLU A 9 -20.31 -55.06 -10.28
N GLY A 10 -20.49 -54.79 -8.98
CA GLY A 10 -20.95 -55.75 -7.97
C GLY A 10 -22.44 -55.59 -7.65
N PRO A 11 -23.23 -56.67 -7.49
CA PRO A 11 -24.69 -56.57 -7.36
C PRO A 11 -25.24 -56.91 -5.95
N TYR A 12 -26.42 -56.35 -5.64
CA TYR A 12 -27.37 -56.67 -4.54
C TYR A 12 -27.02 -56.13 -3.13
N GLY A 13 -27.92 -55.53 -2.34
CA GLY A 13 -29.39 -55.54 -2.41
C GLY A 13 -30.14 -54.49 -1.56
N GLN A 14 -31.46 -54.61 -1.68
CA GLN A 14 -32.57 -53.71 -1.39
C GLN A 14 -33.07 -53.69 0.08
N GLY A 15 -33.88 -52.67 0.40
CA GLY A 15 -34.89 -52.68 1.48
C GLY A 15 -35.47 -51.28 1.70
N GLN A 16 -36.40 -50.82 0.85
CA GLN A 16 -37.88 -50.79 1.04
C GLN A 16 -38.42 -49.59 1.87
N GLN A 17 -39.28 -48.82 1.19
CA GLN A 17 -40.11 -47.71 1.65
C GLN A 17 -41.58 -48.14 1.47
N PRO A 18 -42.50 -47.80 2.39
CA PRO A 18 -43.64 -46.90 2.05
C PRO A 18 -44.05 -46.05 3.27
N GLY A 19 -44.72 -44.89 3.24
CA GLY A 19 -45.57 -44.20 2.28
C GLY A 19 -46.80 -43.64 3.05
N GLN A 20 -47.16 -42.36 2.82
CA GLN A 20 -48.48 -41.71 3.04
C GLN A 20 -48.92 -41.43 4.51
N ASP A 21 -49.64 -40.37 4.90
CA ASP A 21 -50.31 -39.27 4.21
C ASP A 21 -50.67 -38.13 5.20
N SER A 22 -50.94 -36.94 4.65
CA SER A 22 -51.92 -35.93 5.11
C SER A 22 -51.76 -35.12 6.42
N GLY A 23 -51.58 -33.80 6.26
CA GLY A 23 -52.52 -32.80 6.80
C GLY A 23 -52.12 -31.98 8.03
N GLY A 24 -52.06 -30.63 7.86
CA GLY A 24 -52.45 -29.68 8.91
C GLY A 24 -51.40 -28.67 9.36
N TYR A 25 -51.56 -27.41 8.97
CA TYR A 25 -51.01 -26.25 9.71
C TYR A 25 -51.73 -26.11 11.07
N PRO A 26 -51.06 -25.62 12.12
CA PRO A 26 -51.25 -24.19 12.43
C PRO A 26 -50.01 -23.44 12.99
N SER A 27 -49.95 -22.17 12.58
CA SER A 27 -49.69 -20.94 13.34
C SER A 27 -48.50 -20.80 14.29
N GLN A 28 -47.70 -19.78 13.97
CA GLN A 28 -46.62 -19.17 14.74
C GLN A 28 -47.09 -18.52 16.05
N HIS A 29 -46.36 -18.82 17.14
CA HIS A 29 -46.08 -17.92 18.26
C HIS A 29 -44.54 -17.88 18.36
N GLY A 30 -43.81 -16.76 18.33
CA GLY A 30 -44.06 -15.44 18.88
C GLY A 30 -43.01 -15.19 19.97
N TYR A 31 -41.82 -14.69 19.60
CA TYR A 31 -40.83 -14.17 20.54
C TYR A 31 -40.29 -12.82 20.07
N PRO A 32 -40.07 -11.85 20.98
CA PRO A 32 -39.89 -10.45 20.63
C PRO A 32 -38.46 -10.11 20.21
N THR A 33 -38.33 -9.45 19.07
CA THR A 33 -37.08 -8.85 18.59
C THR A 33 -36.76 -7.59 19.39
N GLY A 34 -35.66 -7.61 20.14
CA GLY A 34 -35.06 -6.41 20.73
C GLY A 34 -34.45 -5.52 19.64
N GLY A 35 -34.86 -4.26 19.59
CA GLY A 35 -34.37 -3.28 18.62
C GLY A 35 -32.95 -2.81 18.92
N GLN A 36 -32.12 -2.77 17.88
CA GLN A 36 -30.91 -1.93 17.84
C GLN A 36 -31.26 -0.58 17.19
N PRO A 37 -30.77 0.57 17.71
CA PRO A 37 -30.97 1.87 17.07
C PRO A 37 -30.21 1.95 15.74
N GLY A 38 -30.93 2.19 14.65
CA GLY A 38 -30.36 2.51 13.35
C GLY A 38 -29.83 3.94 13.32
N TYR A 39 -28.55 4.11 13.02
CA TYR A 39 -27.97 5.40 12.65
C TYR A 39 -28.41 5.72 11.20
N GLN A 40 -29.28 6.71 11.07
CA GLN A 40 -29.66 7.29 9.78
C GLN A 40 -28.48 8.06 9.20
N GLN A 41 -28.00 7.64 8.04
CA GLN A 41 -26.99 8.31 7.25
C GLN A 41 -27.63 9.54 6.58
N GLY A 42 -27.33 10.73 7.08
CA GLY A 42 -27.80 11.99 6.51
C GLY A 42 -27.14 12.26 5.14
N GLY A 43 -27.96 12.36 4.10
CA GLY A 43 -27.52 12.77 2.77
C GLY A 43 -27.23 14.26 2.70
N TYR A 44 -26.15 14.63 2.02
CA TYR A 44 -25.85 16.03 1.69
C TYR A 44 -26.81 16.53 0.60
N PRO A 45 -27.36 17.76 0.69
CA PRO A 45 -28.12 18.35 -0.41
C PRO A 45 -27.19 18.75 -1.58
N PRO A 46 -27.66 18.69 -2.83
CA PRO A 46 -26.90 19.14 -3.99
C PRO A 46 -26.71 20.68 -3.98
N PRO A 47 -25.62 21.20 -4.59
CA PRO A 47 -25.37 22.63 -4.67
C PRO A 47 -26.40 23.35 -5.56
N PRO A 48 -26.76 24.62 -5.25
CA PRO A 48 -27.69 25.40 -6.08
C PRO A 48 -27.16 25.66 -7.48
N GLY A 49 -28.00 25.48 -8.50
CA GLY A 49 -27.69 25.81 -9.88
C GLY A 49 -27.49 27.32 -10.08
N GLN A 50 -26.49 27.67 -10.90
CA GLN A 50 -26.25 29.07 -11.30
C GLN A 50 -27.35 29.57 -12.26
N PRO A 51 -27.83 30.82 -12.12
CA PRO A 51 -28.80 31.38 -13.05
C PRO A 51 -28.20 31.60 -14.45
N GLY A 52 -28.88 31.07 -15.48
CA GLY A 52 -28.59 31.36 -16.87
C GLY A 52 -28.97 32.80 -17.23
N TYR A 53 -28.06 33.51 -17.89
CA TYR A 53 -28.37 34.79 -18.49
C TYR A 53 -29.00 34.57 -19.87
N GLU A 54 -30.11 35.26 -20.08
CA GLU A 54 -30.95 35.24 -21.27
C GLU A 54 -30.26 35.95 -22.43
N GLN A 55 -30.31 35.35 -23.63
CA GLN A 55 -29.97 36.00 -24.90
C GLN A 55 -31.15 36.85 -25.37
N THR A 56 -30.94 38.13 -25.71
CA THR A 56 -31.94 38.92 -26.44
C THR A 56 -31.31 40.04 -27.29
N GLY A 57 -31.67 40.08 -28.60
CA GLY A 57 -31.53 41.19 -29.57
C GLY A 57 -30.16 41.28 -30.29
N GLY A 58 -29.99 41.59 -31.58
CA GLY A 58 -30.83 42.12 -32.67
C GLY A 58 -29.92 42.94 -33.64
N TYR A 59 -29.85 42.57 -34.93
CA TYR A 59 -29.03 43.00 -36.10
C TYR A 59 -28.85 44.55 -36.38
N PRO A 60 -27.91 45.06 -37.24
CA PRO A 60 -27.46 44.47 -38.52
C PRO A 60 -26.00 44.69 -39.06
N ASN A 61 -25.61 43.73 -39.92
CA ASN A 61 -24.79 43.74 -41.15
C ASN A 61 -23.91 44.97 -41.56
N GLN A 62 -22.59 44.76 -41.71
CA GLN A 62 -21.76 45.41 -42.75
C GLN A 62 -20.47 44.61 -43.07
N PRO A 63 -19.97 44.58 -44.33
CA PRO A 63 -18.91 43.66 -44.77
C PRO A 63 -17.54 44.34 -44.99
N GLY A 64 -16.46 43.54 -44.85
CA GLY A 64 -15.06 43.91 -45.16
C GLY A 64 -14.18 43.72 -43.92
N GLY A 65 -13.13 42.92 -43.87
CA GLY A 65 -12.18 42.48 -44.89
C GLY A 65 -10.79 42.88 -44.39
N TYR A 66 -9.94 41.90 -44.01
CA TYR A 66 -8.46 41.84 -44.01
C TYR A 66 -7.95 40.83 -42.95
N PRO A 67 -6.83 40.10 -43.20
CA PRO A 67 -6.51 38.82 -42.53
C PRO A 67 -5.47 38.96 -41.40
N GLY A 68 -5.50 38.07 -40.40
CA GLY A 68 -4.50 38.05 -39.31
C GLY A 68 -4.49 36.79 -38.45
N GLN A 69 -3.60 35.86 -38.83
CA GLN A 69 -2.86 34.83 -38.07
C GLN A 69 -3.53 33.87 -37.05
N PRO A 70 -3.21 32.55 -37.12
CA PRO A 70 -3.76 31.52 -36.24
C PRO A 70 -3.17 31.56 -34.81
N GLY A 71 -4.00 31.10 -33.87
CA GLY A 71 -3.90 31.31 -32.43
C GLY A 71 -2.66 30.75 -31.74
N TYR A 72 -2.28 31.45 -30.66
CA TYR A 72 -1.40 30.92 -29.63
C TYR A 72 -2.25 30.08 -28.65
N GLU A 73 -2.22 28.77 -28.83
CA GLU A 73 -2.52 27.86 -27.73
C GLU A 73 -1.28 27.82 -26.82
N GLN A 74 -1.47 28.10 -25.53
CA GLN A 74 -0.41 28.02 -24.53
C GLN A 74 -0.11 26.57 -24.17
N THR A 75 1.11 26.16 -24.54
CA THR A 75 1.79 24.91 -24.26
C THR A 75 2.22 24.75 -22.79
N GLY A 76 2.07 23.54 -22.26
CA GLY A 76 2.89 23.00 -21.16
C GLY A 76 2.14 21.93 -20.33
N GLY A 77 2.28 20.62 -20.49
CA GLY A 77 3.24 19.83 -21.28
C GLY A 77 4.13 18.95 -20.38
N TYR A 78 3.57 17.92 -19.73
CA TYR A 78 4.32 16.71 -19.34
C TYR A 78 3.45 15.46 -19.52
N GLN A 79 3.42 14.96 -20.76
CA GLN A 79 2.94 13.64 -21.12
C GLN A 79 4.16 12.71 -21.19
N SER A 80 4.53 12.07 -20.08
CA SER A 80 5.59 11.05 -20.06
C SER A 80 5.01 9.72 -20.52
N HIS A 81 5.01 9.52 -21.83
CA HIS A 81 4.81 8.24 -22.49
C HIS A 81 6.16 7.51 -22.53
N TYR A 82 6.42 6.66 -21.54
CA TYR A 82 7.50 5.67 -21.69
C TYR A 82 6.90 4.41 -22.30
N GLN A 83 7.08 4.28 -23.61
CA GLN A 83 6.99 3.00 -24.30
C GLN A 83 8.25 2.22 -23.95
N GLN A 84 8.17 1.28 -23.02
CA GLN A 84 9.26 0.33 -22.76
C GLN A 84 8.96 -1.00 -23.45
N GLY A 85 9.86 -1.34 -24.38
CA GLY A 85 9.89 -2.61 -25.09
C GLY A 85 10.03 -3.79 -24.14
N GLY A 86 9.40 -4.90 -24.55
CA GLY A 86 9.26 -6.10 -23.75
C GLY A 86 10.58 -6.78 -23.41
N TYR A 87 10.71 -7.08 -22.12
CA TYR A 87 11.51 -8.17 -21.60
C TYR A 87 10.63 -8.91 -20.59
N GLY A 88 10.56 -10.23 -20.71
CA GLY A 88 9.56 -11.08 -20.07
C GLY A 88 9.38 -10.82 -18.58
N GLN A 89 8.13 -10.60 -18.18
CA GLN A 89 7.72 -10.61 -16.78
C GLN A 89 7.78 -12.05 -16.26
N PRO A 90 8.53 -12.35 -15.18
CA PRO A 90 8.33 -13.59 -14.45
C PRO A 90 6.95 -13.57 -13.76
N PRO A 91 6.28 -14.72 -13.62
CA PRO A 91 4.93 -14.79 -13.09
C PRO A 91 4.98 -14.59 -11.57
N HIS A 92 4.84 -13.34 -11.10
CA HIS A 92 4.67 -13.06 -9.68
C HIS A 92 3.20 -13.13 -9.31
N GLY A 93 2.83 -14.28 -8.74
CA GLY A 93 1.52 -14.50 -8.15
C GLY A 93 1.25 -13.61 -6.93
N ALA A 94 -0.01 -13.23 -6.81
CA ALA A 94 -0.76 -12.98 -5.57
C ALA A 94 -0.38 -11.80 -4.65
N TYR A 95 0.50 -10.88 -5.06
CA TYR A 95 0.64 -9.60 -4.36
C TYR A 95 -0.06 -8.50 -5.15
N GLY A 96 -0.88 -7.69 -4.47
CA GLY A 96 -1.56 -6.55 -5.08
C GLY A 96 -0.59 -5.58 -5.76
N PRO A 97 -1.08 -4.59 -6.52
CA PRO A 97 -0.24 -3.66 -7.27
C PRO A 97 0.87 -3.08 -6.39
N SER A 98 2.13 -3.34 -6.75
CA SER A 98 3.30 -2.90 -5.99
C SER A 98 3.73 -1.48 -6.38
N SER A 99 4.56 -0.87 -5.54
CA SER A 99 5.22 0.40 -5.86
C SER A 99 6.02 0.36 -7.16
N ALA A 100 6.45 -0.83 -7.61
CA ALA A 100 7.11 -1.02 -8.90
C ALA A 100 6.18 -0.74 -10.09
N THR A 101 4.88 -0.99 -9.95
CA THR A 101 3.91 -0.87 -11.04
C THR A 101 3.13 0.44 -10.99
N THR A 102 2.80 0.91 -9.79
CA THR A 102 1.89 2.07 -9.61
C THR A 102 2.60 3.34 -9.14
N GLY A 103 3.87 3.24 -8.72
CA GLY A 103 4.59 4.34 -8.07
C GLY A 103 4.08 4.68 -6.65
N GLN A 104 3.05 4.00 -6.17
CA GLN A 104 2.50 4.17 -4.83
C GLN A 104 2.72 2.91 -3.98
N PRO A 105 3.21 3.01 -2.74
CA PRO A 105 3.41 1.85 -1.89
C PRO A 105 2.08 1.22 -1.49
N SER A 106 1.96 -0.11 -1.63
CA SER A 106 0.84 -0.90 -1.12
C SER A 106 0.85 -0.94 0.42
N PRO A 107 -0.27 -1.30 1.08
CA PRO A 107 -0.31 -1.44 2.54
C PRO A 107 0.77 -2.38 3.09
N ASP A 108 1.01 -3.50 2.42
CA ASP A 108 2.03 -4.48 2.83
C ASP A 108 3.44 -3.92 2.71
N GLU A 109 3.73 -3.16 1.64
CA GLU A 109 5.02 -2.48 1.47
C GLU A 109 5.26 -1.44 2.56
N ARG A 110 4.23 -0.66 2.92
CA ARG A 110 4.29 0.32 4.02
C ARG A 110 4.57 -0.36 5.35
N GLN A 111 3.91 -1.47 5.62
CA GLN A 111 4.10 -2.24 6.84
C GLN A 111 5.51 -2.83 6.93
N MET A 112 6.01 -3.43 5.84
CA MET A 112 7.39 -3.95 5.80
C MET A 112 8.43 -2.85 5.98
N ALA A 113 8.24 -1.70 5.34
CA ALA A 113 9.13 -0.55 5.51
C ALA A 113 9.09 -0.02 6.96
N MET A 114 7.90 0.09 7.56
CA MET A 114 7.74 0.46 8.97
C MET A 114 8.51 -0.49 9.89
N PHE A 115 8.41 -1.81 9.66
CA PHE A 115 9.16 -2.80 10.43
C PHE A 115 10.67 -2.68 10.28
N ALA A 116 11.17 -2.32 9.08
CA ALA A 116 12.60 -2.07 8.89
C ALA A 116 13.10 -0.93 9.79
N HIS A 117 12.34 0.17 9.90
CA HIS A 117 12.72 1.30 10.74
C HIS A 117 12.54 1.04 12.23
N VAL A 118 11.36 0.57 12.66
CA VAL A 118 11.06 0.33 14.09
C VAL A 118 11.88 -0.83 14.62
N GLY A 119 11.92 -1.94 13.89
CA GLY A 119 12.75 -3.08 14.24
C GLY A 119 14.23 -2.73 14.24
N GLY A 120 14.67 -1.89 13.29
CA GLY A 120 16.00 -1.29 13.33
C GLY A 120 16.26 -0.53 14.63
N GLY A 121 15.38 0.38 15.01
CA GLY A 121 15.54 1.22 16.21
C GLY A 121 15.53 0.45 17.53
N VAL A 122 14.76 -0.64 17.63
CA VAL A 122 14.57 -1.39 18.88
C VAL A 122 15.49 -2.61 18.99
N ILE A 123 15.65 -3.36 17.91
CA ILE A 123 16.37 -4.64 17.89
C ILE A 123 17.78 -4.47 17.28
N GLY A 124 17.96 -3.49 16.40
CA GLY A 124 19.23 -3.16 15.76
C GLY A 124 19.28 -3.51 14.27
N TRP A 125 20.47 -3.43 13.69
CA TRP A 125 20.73 -3.49 12.25
C TRP A 125 20.27 -4.78 11.55
N LEU A 126 20.10 -5.90 12.27
CA LEU A 126 19.70 -7.18 11.69
C LEU A 126 18.32 -7.13 11.05
N VAL A 127 17.36 -6.44 11.68
CA VAL A 127 15.98 -6.38 11.16
C VAL A 127 15.90 -5.70 9.79
N PRO A 128 16.41 -4.46 9.59
CA PRO A 128 16.39 -3.84 8.28
C PRO A 128 17.27 -4.58 7.26
N LEU A 129 18.34 -5.28 7.70
CA LEU A 129 19.15 -6.11 6.80
C LEU A 129 18.37 -7.28 6.22
N ILE A 130 17.66 -8.02 7.07
CA ILE A 130 16.84 -9.16 6.65
C ILE A 130 15.75 -8.68 5.70
N ILE A 131 15.03 -7.62 6.07
CA ILE A 131 13.96 -7.06 5.23
C ILE A 131 14.53 -6.57 3.89
N PHE A 132 15.70 -5.92 3.90
CA PHE A 132 16.37 -5.51 2.67
C PHE A 132 16.64 -6.71 1.76
N PHE A 133 17.27 -7.78 2.24
CA PHE A 133 17.58 -8.93 1.38
C PHE A 133 16.35 -9.69 0.89
N VAL A 134 15.32 -9.82 1.73
CA VAL A 134 14.09 -10.55 1.36
C VAL A 134 13.25 -9.75 0.37
N LYS A 135 13.15 -8.43 0.53
CA LYS A 135 12.21 -7.59 -0.22
C LYS A 135 12.85 -6.70 -1.30
N LYS A 136 14.19 -6.67 -1.42
CA LYS A 136 14.89 -5.74 -2.34
C LYS A 136 14.47 -5.87 -3.81
N ASP A 137 14.14 -7.07 -4.26
CA ASP A 137 13.81 -7.33 -5.68
C ASP A 137 12.30 -7.26 -5.94
N GLU A 138 11.48 -7.26 -4.88
CA GLU A 138 10.01 -7.24 -4.99
C GLU A 138 9.44 -5.83 -4.97
N SER A 139 10.04 -4.93 -4.19
CA SER A 139 9.49 -3.61 -3.91
C SER A 139 10.57 -2.52 -3.91
N PRO A 140 10.54 -1.58 -4.86
CA PRO A 140 11.41 -0.40 -4.86
C PRO A 140 11.27 0.43 -3.58
N PHE A 141 10.05 0.55 -3.05
CA PHE A 141 9.79 1.29 -1.82
C PHE A 141 10.42 0.61 -0.60
N VAL A 142 10.15 -0.68 -0.39
CA VAL A 142 10.70 -1.42 0.75
C VAL A 142 12.22 -1.51 0.64
N ARG A 143 12.76 -1.75 -0.56
CA ARG A 143 14.20 -1.73 -0.81
C ARG A 143 14.83 -0.43 -0.31
N ASN A 144 14.26 0.71 -0.71
CA ASN A 144 14.80 2.01 -0.33
C ASN A 144 14.71 2.25 1.18
N GLN A 145 13.53 2.05 1.77
CA GLN A 145 13.31 2.30 3.20
C GLN A 145 14.14 1.36 4.07
N ALA A 146 14.25 0.08 3.70
CA ALA A 146 15.11 -0.88 4.39
C ALA A 146 16.60 -0.51 4.24
N ALA A 147 17.05 -0.05 3.08
CA ALA A 147 18.42 0.45 2.90
C ALA A 147 18.67 1.71 3.75
N GLN A 148 17.73 2.65 3.80
CA GLN A 148 17.84 3.86 4.63
C GLN A 148 17.94 3.50 6.12
N ALA A 149 17.07 2.61 6.59
CA ALA A 149 17.09 2.09 7.96
C ALA A 149 18.40 1.36 8.28
N LEU A 150 18.85 0.47 7.40
CA LEU A 150 20.08 -0.29 7.57
C LEU A 150 21.30 0.64 7.66
N ASN A 151 21.43 1.58 6.74
CA ASN A 151 22.53 2.54 6.73
C ASN A 151 22.58 3.37 8.03
N PHE A 152 21.43 3.83 8.52
CA PHE A 152 21.34 4.52 9.80
C PHE A 152 21.74 3.62 10.98
N GLN A 153 21.30 2.35 10.98
CA GLN A 153 21.66 1.41 12.04
C GLN A 153 23.16 1.08 12.04
N LEU A 154 23.81 1.06 10.88
CA LEU A 154 25.26 0.90 10.81
C LEU A 154 26.00 2.14 11.37
N LEU A 155 25.45 3.34 11.18
CA LEU A 155 25.98 4.54 11.81
C LEU A 155 25.82 4.50 13.34
N ILE A 156 24.66 4.06 13.84
CA ILE A 156 24.44 3.83 15.28
C ILE A 156 25.40 2.77 15.82
N LEU A 157 25.64 1.68 15.08
CA LEU A 157 26.58 0.62 15.46
C LEU A 157 28.00 1.19 15.64
N ILE A 158 28.46 2.05 14.73
CA ILE A 158 29.75 2.73 14.88
C ILE A 158 29.75 3.61 16.14
N GLY A 159 28.66 4.33 16.41
CA GLY A 159 28.49 5.10 17.65
C GLY A 159 28.65 4.25 18.91
N TYR A 160 28.10 3.03 18.92
CA TYR A 160 28.29 2.08 20.01
C TYR A 160 29.73 1.57 20.13
N LEU A 161 30.41 1.31 19.02
CA LEU A 161 31.82 0.90 19.02
C LEU A 161 32.75 2.00 19.55
N ILE A 162 32.49 3.26 19.19
CA ILE A 162 33.24 4.41 19.74
C ILE A 162 32.94 4.57 21.23
N SER A 163 31.66 4.44 21.60
CA SER A 163 31.24 4.56 23.00
C SER A 163 31.85 3.46 23.89
N SER A 164 32.01 2.23 23.39
CA SER A 164 32.61 1.14 24.17
C SER A 164 34.08 1.40 24.51
N VAL A 165 34.85 2.04 23.61
CA VAL A 165 36.21 2.49 23.90
C VAL A 165 36.21 3.63 24.92
N LEU A 166 35.27 4.58 24.78
CA LEU A 166 35.12 5.71 25.71
C LEU A 166 34.62 5.30 27.10
N MET A 167 34.09 4.09 27.29
CA MET A 167 33.68 3.60 28.61
C MET A 167 34.86 3.46 29.57
N ILE A 168 36.09 3.29 29.06
CA ILE A 168 37.32 3.26 29.88
C ILE A 168 37.46 4.55 30.72
N VAL A 169 37.00 5.68 30.18
CA VAL A 169 37.01 7.00 30.85
C VAL A 169 35.62 7.45 31.29
N ILE A 170 34.68 6.52 31.46
CA ILE A 170 33.30 6.69 31.96
C ILE A 170 32.36 7.48 31.02
N ILE A 171 32.85 8.42 30.22
CA ILE A 171 32.01 9.21 29.28
C ILE A 171 31.27 8.34 28.26
N GLY A 172 31.81 7.15 27.95
CA GLY A 172 31.20 6.21 27.01
C GLY A 172 29.80 5.75 27.40
N PHE A 173 29.46 5.71 28.70
CA PHE A 173 28.11 5.35 29.14
C PHE A 173 27.08 6.40 28.69
N LEU A 174 27.43 7.69 28.78
CA LEU A 174 26.56 8.78 28.36
C LEU A 174 26.38 8.77 26.84
N THR A 175 27.48 8.64 26.08
CA THR A 175 27.40 8.61 24.61
C THR A 175 26.64 7.39 24.10
N TRP A 176 26.83 6.23 24.73
CA TRP A 176 26.07 5.01 24.41
C TRP A 176 24.57 5.23 24.62
N PHE A 177 24.17 5.84 25.74
CA PHE A 177 22.77 6.13 26.03
C PHE A 177 22.15 7.11 25.03
N ILE A 178 22.89 8.14 24.62
CA ILE A 178 22.46 9.09 23.58
C ILE A 178 22.26 8.37 22.24
N CYS A 179 23.20 7.50 21.84
CA CYS A 179 23.05 6.68 20.62
C CYS A 179 21.81 5.80 20.68
N TRP A 180 21.52 5.18 21.83
CA TRP A 180 20.33 4.37 22.02
C TRP A 180 19.04 5.17 21.88
N ILE A 181 18.94 6.35 22.51
CA ILE A 181 17.78 7.25 22.35
C ILE A 181 17.61 7.65 20.89
N ALA A 182 18.69 8.04 20.21
CA ALA A 182 18.65 8.43 18.81
C ALA A 182 18.17 7.28 17.91
N ALA A 183 18.65 6.06 18.15
CA ALA A 183 18.28 4.86 17.41
C ALA A 183 16.76 4.59 17.50
N VAL A 184 16.22 4.62 18.72
CA VAL A 184 14.80 4.39 18.98
C VAL A 184 13.94 5.52 18.43
N ALA A 185 14.26 6.77 18.76
CA ALA A 185 13.44 7.93 18.37
C ALA A 185 13.37 8.09 16.85
N LEU A 186 14.53 8.08 16.16
CA LEU A 186 14.56 8.20 14.71
C LEU A 186 14.05 6.93 14.01
N GLY A 187 14.19 5.75 14.63
CA GLY A 187 13.56 4.52 14.17
C GLY A 187 12.03 4.59 14.18
N ILE A 188 11.44 5.14 15.24
CA ILE A 188 9.99 5.34 15.32
C ILE A 188 9.51 6.38 14.31
N ILE A 189 10.21 7.53 14.20
CA ILE A 189 9.85 8.59 13.24
C ILE A 189 9.89 8.05 11.80
N GLY A 190 10.98 7.34 11.45
CA GLY A 190 11.10 6.70 10.15
C GLY A 190 10.02 5.65 9.91
N GLY A 191 9.67 4.86 10.94
CA GLY A 191 8.61 3.88 10.86
C GLY A 191 7.23 4.49 10.63
N VAL A 192 6.91 5.58 11.31
CA VAL A 192 5.64 6.30 11.14
C VAL A 192 5.56 6.93 9.75
N ALA A 193 6.63 7.55 9.26
CA ALA A 193 6.68 8.12 7.92
C ALA A 193 6.55 7.03 6.83
N ALA A 194 7.28 5.93 6.97
CA ALA A 194 7.19 4.79 6.05
C ALA A 194 5.79 4.17 6.04
N ASN A 195 5.12 4.09 7.19
CA ASN A 195 3.75 3.59 7.27
C ASN A 195 2.73 4.50 6.54
N ARG A 196 3.03 5.80 6.42
CA ARG A 196 2.25 6.74 5.59
C ARG A 196 2.54 6.61 4.10
N GLY A 197 3.53 5.79 3.71
CA GLY A 197 4.01 5.67 2.34
C GLY A 197 4.99 6.78 1.93
N GLU A 198 5.53 7.51 2.89
CA GLU A 198 6.51 8.56 2.63
C GLU A 198 7.91 7.96 2.45
N TRP A 199 8.69 8.53 1.52
CA TRP A 199 10.08 8.14 1.29
C TRP A 199 10.99 8.78 2.33
N TYR A 200 10.98 8.24 3.54
CA TYR A 200 11.72 8.79 4.67
C TYR A 200 13.24 8.72 4.43
N ARG A 201 13.93 9.80 4.85
CA ARG A 201 15.39 9.89 4.91
C ARG A 201 15.79 10.37 6.29
N TYR A 202 16.72 9.66 6.92
CA TYR A 202 17.27 10.08 8.20
C TYR A 202 18.04 11.40 8.05
N PRO A 203 17.98 12.31 9.05
CA PRO A 203 18.74 13.56 9.04
C PRO A 203 20.25 13.33 8.90
N PHE A 204 20.73 12.24 9.50
CA PHE A 204 22.10 11.76 9.38
C PHE A 204 22.05 10.37 8.73
N ASN A 205 22.42 10.28 7.46
CA ASN A 205 22.51 9.00 6.76
C ASN A 205 23.73 8.92 5.85
N VAL A 206 24.27 7.71 5.73
CA VAL A 206 25.36 7.35 4.82
C VAL A 206 24.80 6.42 3.74
N SER A 207 25.16 6.61 2.48
CA SER A 207 24.55 5.85 1.36
C SER A 207 25.36 4.61 0.96
N TRP A 208 25.66 3.73 1.92
CA TRP A 208 26.43 2.51 1.69
C TRP A 208 25.64 1.46 0.92
N ILE A 209 24.44 1.11 1.40
CA ILE A 209 23.50 0.24 0.70
C ILE A 209 22.55 1.08 -0.19
N LYS A 210 22.24 0.59 -1.40
CA LYS A 210 21.36 1.20 -2.41
C LYS A 210 20.30 0.23 -2.92
#